data_AF-A0A426YFJ3-F1
#
_entry.id   AF-A0A426YFJ3-F1
#
_cell.length_a   1.000
_cell.length_b   1.000
_cell.length_c   1.000
_cell.angle_alpha   90.00
_cell.angle_beta   90.00
_cell.angle_gamma   90.00
#
_symmetry.space_group_name_H-M   'P 1'
#
loop_
_entity.id
_entity.type
_entity.pdbx_description
1 polymer ?
#
loop_
_entity_poly.entity_id
_entity_poly.type
_entity_poly.pdbx_seq_one_letter_code
_entity_poly.pdbx_strand_id
1 'polypeptide(L)'
;MQTSLGKSKKKHHGNENVLIYAKFNNQKLVFGTLSAKGCAQIQYGLVFEEEFELSHSSNDASIYLCYYKTVVLEEDEYLYDFPVESKFS
;
A
#
# COMPACT_ATOMS: atom_id res chain seq x y z
N MET A 1 -3.55 -4.42 4.33
CA MET A 1 -2.68 -3.44 3.63
C MET A 1 -3.16 -2.02 3.94
N GLN A 2 -2.31 -1.01 3.91
CA GLN A 2 -2.68 0.39 4.14
C GLN A 2 -1.87 1.32 3.23
N THR A 3 -2.49 2.37 2.70
CA THR A 3 -1.80 3.44 1.94
C THR A 3 -2.05 4.81 2.53
N SER A 4 -1.07 5.69 2.49
CA SER A 4 -1.21 7.09 2.91
C SER A 4 -0.57 8.07 1.95
N LEU A 5 -1.14 9.27 1.91
CA LEU A 5 -0.64 10.41 1.15
C LEU A 5 0.54 11.06 1.88
N GLY A 6 1.66 11.18 1.19
CA GLY A 6 2.83 11.91 1.62
C GLY A 6 2.82 13.37 1.19
N LYS A 7 3.98 14.02 1.30
CA LYS A 7 4.14 15.42 0.87
C LYS A 7 3.97 15.54 -0.65
N SER A 8 3.30 16.61 -1.07
CA SER A 8 3.28 17.04 -2.47
C SER A 8 4.38 18.07 -2.72
N LYS A 9 5.03 18.01 -3.89
CA LYS A 9 5.97 19.02 -4.35
C LYS A 9 5.29 20.38 -4.60
N LYS A 10 3.97 20.38 -4.83
CA LYS A 10 3.18 21.60 -5.06
C LYS A 10 2.63 22.16 -3.75
N LYS A 11 3.07 23.37 -3.38
CA LYS A 11 2.69 24.05 -2.12
C LYS A 11 1.20 24.40 -1.98
N HIS A 12 0.42 24.45 -3.08
CA HIS A 12 -0.94 25.02 -3.07
C HIS A 12 -2.08 24.03 -3.37
N HIS A 13 -1.79 22.75 -3.61
CA HIS A 13 -2.80 21.78 -4.03
C HIS A 13 -3.18 20.78 -2.93
N GLY A 14 -3.60 21.28 -1.77
CA GLY A 14 -4.15 20.45 -0.68
C GLY A 14 -5.49 19.77 -1.00
N ASN A 15 -5.98 19.84 -2.25
CA ASN A 15 -7.24 19.24 -2.68
C ASN A 15 -7.09 18.35 -3.93
N GLU A 16 -5.86 18.00 -4.31
CA GLU A 16 -5.66 17.03 -5.39
C GLU A 16 -6.07 15.63 -4.92
N ASN A 17 -6.94 14.99 -5.71
CA ASN A 17 -7.28 13.60 -5.55
C ASN A 17 -6.24 12.74 -6.26
N VAL A 18 -5.64 11.81 -5.54
CA VAL A 18 -4.68 10.84 -6.06
C VAL A 18 -5.35 9.47 -6.11
N LEU A 19 -5.55 8.96 -7.32
CA LEU A 19 -6.10 7.62 -7.53
C LEU A 19 -5.00 6.59 -7.32
N ILE A 20 -5.31 5.52 -6.60
CA ILE A 20 -4.42 4.38 -6.38
C ILE A 20 -4.93 3.21 -7.21
N TYR A 21 -4.04 2.63 -7.99
CA TYR A 21 -4.33 1.55 -8.92
C TYR A 21 -3.61 0.27 -8.52
N ALA A 22 -4.33 -0.85 -8.60
CA ALA A 22 -3.75 -2.18 -8.54
C ALA A 22 -3.88 -2.82 -9.91
N LYS A 23 -2.80 -3.42 -10.40
CA LYS A 23 -2.78 -4.16 -11.66
C LYS A 23 -2.43 -5.61 -11.38
N PHE A 24 -3.29 -6.51 -11.84
CA PHE A 24 -3.12 -7.96 -11.76
C PHE A 24 -3.86 -8.58 -12.96
N ASN A 25 -3.36 -9.70 -13.50
CA ASN A 25 -4.00 -10.42 -14.61
C ASN A 25 -4.43 -9.51 -15.79
N ASN A 26 -3.53 -8.59 -16.18
CA ASN A 26 -3.73 -7.57 -17.21
C ASN A 26 -4.89 -6.59 -16.98
N GLN A 27 -5.52 -6.60 -15.81
CA GLN A 27 -6.56 -5.67 -15.40
C GLN A 27 -5.96 -4.59 -14.51
N LYS A 28 -6.41 -3.33 -14.66
CA LYS A 28 -6.00 -2.21 -13.81
C LYS A 28 -7.23 -1.62 -13.13
N LEU A 29 -7.32 -1.77 -11.81
CA LEU A 29 -8.46 -1.33 -11.01
C LEU A 29 -8.07 -0.13 -10.14
N VAL A 30 -8.98 0.84 -10.04
CA VAL A 30 -8.90 1.87 -8.99
C VAL A 30 -9.41 1.26 -7.71
N PHE A 31 -8.59 1.24 -6.66
CA PHE A 31 -8.97 0.66 -5.37
C PHE A 31 -8.91 1.66 -4.22
N GLY A 32 -8.50 2.91 -4.48
CA GLY A 32 -8.51 3.98 -3.48
C GLY A 32 -8.37 5.37 -4.11
N THR A 33 -8.84 6.38 -3.40
CA THR A 33 -8.60 7.80 -3.71
C THR A 33 -8.09 8.49 -2.46
N LEU A 34 -6.89 9.05 -2.52
CA LEU A 34 -6.28 9.79 -1.42
C LEU A 34 -6.33 11.29 -1.68
N SER A 35 -6.58 12.09 -0.64
CA SER A 35 -6.44 13.55 -0.68
C SER A 35 -6.22 14.11 0.72
N ALA A 36 -5.52 15.24 0.82
CA ALA A 36 -5.20 15.83 2.12
C ALA A 36 -6.44 16.35 2.87
N LYS A 37 -7.51 16.73 2.15
CA LYS A 37 -8.77 17.25 2.73
C LYS A 37 -9.87 16.20 2.88
N GLY A 38 -9.81 15.11 2.12
CA GLY A 38 -10.82 14.06 2.14
C GLY A 38 -10.35 12.86 2.95
N CYS A 39 -9.46 12.07 2.36
CA CYS A 39 -8.96 10.83 2.95
C CYS A 39 -7.45 10.74 2.74
N ALA A 40 -6.67 11.12 3.75
CA ALA A 40 -5.22 11.08 3.63
C ALA A 40 -4.64 9.66 3.75
N GLN A 41 -5.44 8.70 4.25
CA GLN A 41 -5.01 7.32 4.49
C GLN A 41 -6.18 6.34 4.41
N ILE A 42 -5.96 5.20 3.76
CA ILE A 42 -6.95 4.13 3.60
C ILE A 42 -6.35 2.81 4.08
N GLN A 43 -7.08 2.10 4.93
CA GLN A 43 -6.79 0.71 5.28
C GLN A 43 -7.65 -0.22 4.41
N TYR A 44 -7.02 -1.22 3.81
CA TYR A 44 -7.63 -2.20 2.93
C TYR A 44 -7.69 -3.57 3.60
N GLY A 45 -8.87 -4.18 3.54
CA GLY A 45 -9.09 -5.60 3.80
C GLY A 45 -8.92 -6.45 2.54
N LEU A 46 -7.81 -6.24 1.81
CA LEU A 46 -7.51 -6.97 0.56
C LEU A 46 -6.32 -7.90 0.77
N VAL A 47 -6.39 -9.06 0.10
CA VAL A 47 -5.31 -10.05 0.00
C VAL A 47 -5.06 -10.27 -1.49
N PHE A 48 -3.79 -10.32 -1.87
CA PHE A 48 -3.37 -10.68 -3.23
C PHE A 48 -2.69 -12.04 -3.16
N GLU A 49 -3.26 -13.02 -3.87
CA GLU A 49 -2.72 -14.39 -3.95
C GLU A 49 -1.62 -14.50 -5.00
N GLU A 50 -1.70 -13.69 -6.06
CA GLU A 50 -0.77 -13.64 -7.17
C GLU A 50 0.04 -12.32 -7.16
N GLU A 51 1.02 -12.25 -8.05
CA GLU A 51 1.78 -11.01 -8.26
C GLU A 51 0.88 -9.88 -8.74
N PHE A 52 1.12 -8.69 -8.18
CA PHE A 52 0.40 -7.48 -8.51
C PHE A 52 1.35 -6.28 -8.54
N GLU A 53 0.95 -5.26 -9.28
CA GLU A 53 1.65 -3.98 -9.37
C GLU A 53 0.78 -2.87 -8.79
N LEU A 54 1.36 -1.99 -7.98
CA LEU A 54 0.70 -0.79 -7.49
C LEU A 54 1.22 0.46 -8.19
N SER A 55 0.32 1.37 -8.54
CA SER A 55 0.67 2.68 -9.10
C SER A 55 -0.29 3.77 -8.62
N HIS A 56 0.05 5.04 -8.82
CA HIS A 56 -0.80 6.17 -8.47
C HIS A 56 -0.87 7.22 -9.57
N SER A 57 -1.90 8.06 -9.58
CA SER A 57 -2.14 9.06 -10.63
C SER A 57 -1.28 10.33 -10.56
N SER A 58 -0.63 10.60 -9.43
CA SER A 58 0.13 11.84 -9.22
C SER A 58 1.60 11.71 -9.59
N ASN A 59 2.19 12.72 -10.21
CA ASN A 59 3.65 12.85 -10.39
C ASN A 59 4.30 13.71 -9.30
N ASP A 60 3.49 14.36 -8.46
CA ASP A 60 3.91 15.39 -7.51
C ASP A 60 3.81 14.94 -6.05
N ALA A 61 2.98 13.94 -5.77
CA ALA A 61 2.76 13.40 -4.44
C ALA A 61 3.53 12.08 -4.23
N SER A 62 4.11 11.92 -3.04
CA SER A 62 4.59 10.62 -2.58
C SER A 62 3.44 9.81 -1.98
N ILE A 63 3.39 8.52 -2.25
CA ILE A 63 2.46 7.58 -1.61
C ILE A 63 3.27 6.59 -0.78
N TYR A 64 2.84 6.35 0.46
CA TYR A 64 3.42 5.34 1.33
C TYR A 64 2.50 4.15 1.44
N LEU A 65 3.07 2.95 1.50
CA LEU A 65 2.37 1.67 1.57
C LEU A 65 2.91 0.86 2.75
N CYS A 66 2.02 0.27 3.53
CA CYS A 66 2.34 -0.73 4.53
C CYS A 66 1.53 -2.00 4.24
N TYR A 67 2.19 -3.14 4.18
CA TYR A 67 1.56 -4.43 3.95
C TYR A 67 2.33 -5.53 4.66
N TYR A 68 1.66 -6.66 4.83
CA TYR A 68 2.27 -7.89 5.33
C TYR A 68 2.32 -8.87 4.16
N LYS A 69 3.43 -9.59 4.06
CA LYS A 69 3.57 -10.72 3.15
C LYS A 69 3.60 -11.98 4.00
N THR A 70 2.62 -12.85 3.80
CA THR A 70 2.59 -14.17 4.44
C THR A 70 3.27 -15.18 3.53
N VAL A 71 4.07 -16.06 4.11
CA VAL A 71 4.56 -17.26 3.42
C VAL A 71 3.57 -18.37 3.77
N VAL A 72 3.03 -19.05 2.76
CA VAL A 72 2.27 -20.27 3.00
C VAL A 72 3.30 -21.34 3.32
N LEU A 73 3.31 -21.78 4.58
CA LEU A 73 4.11 -22.92 5.01
C LEU A 73 3.35 -24.17 4.57
N GLU A 74 4.04 -25.11 3.93
CA GLU A 74 3.47 -26.44 3.76
C GLU A 74 3.23 -27.05 5.16
N GLU A 75 2.20 -27.90 5.31
CA GLU A 75 1.66 -28.36 6.62
C GLU A 75 2.72 -28.97 7.56
N ASP A 76 3.89 -29.34 7.05
CA ASP A 76 4.99 -29.95 7.80
C ASP A 76 6.12 -28.97 8.23
N GLU A 77 6.08 -27.69 7.83
CA GLU A 77 7.07 -26.67 8.22
C GLU A 77 6.48 -25.65 9.21
N TYR A 78 6.31 -26.04 10.48
CA TYR A 78 5.99 -25.07 11.54
C TYR A 78 7.19 -24.13 11.78
N LEU A 79 7.05 -22.87 11.38
CA LEU A 79 8.01 -21.81 11.62
C LEU A 79 8.02 -21.37 13.09
N TYR A 80 8.67 -22.14 13.95
CA TYR A 80 8.93 -21.77 15.35
C TYR A 80 10.15 -20.84 15.54
N ASP A 81 10.86 -20.47 14.46
CA ASP A 81 12.06 -19.64 14.54
C ASP A 81 11.83 -18.24 13.92
N PHE A 82 11.06 -17.40 14.63
CA PHE A 82 11.23 -15.96 14.51
C PHE A 82 12.15 -15.47 15.63
N PRO A 83 13.39 -15.02 15.35
CA PRO A 83 14.12 -14.24 16.33
C PRO A 83 13.37 -12.91 16.50
N VAL A 84 12.73 -12.74 17.66
CA VAL A 84 12.20 -11.44 18.09
C VAL A 84 13.37 -10.57 18.50
N GLU A 85 14.20 -10.14 17.55
CA GLU A 85 15.07 -8.99 17.76
C GLU A 85 14.34 -7.73 17.34
N SER A 86 13.52 -7.24 18.26
CA SER A 86 13.07 -5.85 18.25
C SER A 86 14.17 -4.99 18.87
N LYS A 87 15.15 -4.56 18.06
CA LYS A 87 15.97 -3.39 18.41
C LYS A 87 15.58 -2.24 17.49
N PHE A 88 14.69 -1.39 18.00
CA PHE A 88 14.56 -0.03 17.49
C PHE A 88 15.73 0.79 18.03
N SER A 89 16.59 1.28 17.13
CA SER A 89 17.51 2.39 17.39
C SER A 89 16.91 3.68 16.84
#